data_AF-A0A1C3NYB7-F1
#
_entry.id   AF-A0A1C3NYB7-F1
#
_cell.length_a   1.000
_cell.length_b   1.000
_cell.length_c   1.000
_cell.angle_alpha   90.00
_cell.angle_beta   90.00
_cell.angle_gamma   90.00
#
_symmetry.space_group_name_H-M   'P 1'
#
loop_
_entity.id
_entity.type
_entity.pdbx_description
1 polymer ?
#
loop_
_entity_poly.entity_id
_entity_poly.type
_entity_poly.pdbx_seq_one_letter_code
_entity_poly.pdbx_strand_id
1 'polypeptide(L)' 'MNGLVAPRQVTSFASVLLAPSPDPMTLDGTNIWILGAPGAAGCVVVGPGLLLPSAISP' A
#
# COMPACT_ATOMS: atom_id res chain seq x y z
N MET A 1 -4.49 -13.27 -14.87
CA MET A 1 -3.72 -12.00 -14.82
C MET A 1 -2.96 -12.01 -13.52
N ASN A 2 -1.65 -12.24 -13.60
CA ASN A 2 -0.78 -12.61 -12.48
C ASN A 2 -0.36 -11.37 -11.65
N GLY A 3 -0.31 -11.54 -10.34
CA GLY A 3 0.56 -10.78 -9.44
C GLY A 3 -0.07 -9.56 -8.80
N LEU A 4 -0.45 -9.66 -7.53
CA LEU A 4 -0.48 -8.51 -6.64
C LEU A 4 0.93 -7.88 -6.71
N VAL A 5 1.02 -6.62 -7.15
CA VAL A 5 2.29 -5.90 -7.18
C VAL A 5 2.73 -5.75 -5.73
N ALA A 6 3.94 -6.19 -5.40
CA ALA A 6 4.48 -5.99 -4.06
C ALA A 6 4.64 -4.47 -3.79
N PRO A 7 4.39 -3.99 -2.56
CA PRO A 7 4.61 -2.60 -2.22
C PRO A 7 6.04 -2.18 -2.53
N ARG A 8 6.21 -1.02 -3.16
CA ARG A 8 7.52 -0.43 -3.42
C ARG A 8 8.02 0.28 -2.16
N GLN A 9 9.21 -0.08 -1.69
CA GLN A 9 9.84 0.60 -0.55
C GLN A 9 10.20 2.05 -0.93
N VAL A 10 9.87 2.99 -0.03
CA VAL A 10 10.16 4.43 -0.19
C VAL A 10 11.19 4.89 0.84
N THR A 11 11.01 4.49 2.10
CA THR A 11 11.99 4.65 3.18
C THR A 11 12.05 3.38 4.03
N SER A 12 12.95 3.32 5.02
CA SER A 12 12.96 2.23 6.02
C SER A 12 11.70 2.18 6.88
N PHE A 13 10.86 3.22 6.84
CA PHE A 13 9.62 3.33 7.61
C PHE A 13 8.35 3.22 6.76
N ALA A 14 8.46 3.28 5.42
CA ALA A 14 7.32 3.44 4.54
C ALA A 14 7.48 2.73 3.20
N SER A 15 6.42 2.04 2.79
CA SER A 15 6.24 1.47 1.46
C SER A 15 4.92 1.93 0.85
N VAL A 16 4.84 1.93 -0.48
CA VAL A 16 3.65 2.37 -1.21
C VAL A 16 3.19 1.32 -2.20
N LEU A 17 1.89 1.09 -2.25
CA LEU A 17 1.20 0.28 -3.24
C LEU A 17 0.27 1.18 -4.04
N LEU A 18 0.35 1.13 -5.36
CA LEU A 18 -0.61 1.83 -6.23
C LEU A 18 -1.85 0.96 -6.42
N ALA A 19 -2.97 1.36 -5.83
CA ALA A 19 -4.26 0.73 -6.09
C ALA A 19 -4.81 1.23 -7.43
N PRO A 20 -5.16 0.34 -8.39
CA PRO A 20 -5.66 0.75 -9.70
C PRO A 20 -7.04 1.38 -9.54
N SER A 21 -7.08 2.72 -9.59
CA SER A 21 -8.31 3.49 -9.50
C SER A 21 -8.20 4.78 -10.31
N PRO A 22 -7.86 4.74 -11.61
CA PRO A 22 -7.55 5.94 -12.37
C PRO A 22 -8.78 6.82 -12.62
N ASP A 23 -8.66 8.11 -12.33
CA ASP A 23 -9.61 9.16 -12.63
C ASP A 23 -8.89 10.53 -12.74
N PRO A 24 -9.54 11.61 -13.21
CA PRO A 24 -8.90 12.92 -13.38
C PRO A 24 -8.20 13.48 -12.13
N MET A 25 -8.60 13.05 -10.93
CA MET A 25 -8.06 13.47 -9.65
C MET A 25 -7.04 12.48 -9.07
N THR A 26 -7.11 11.20 -9.43
CA THR A 26 -6.22 10.14 -8.90
C THR A 26 -5.13 9.70 -9.89
N LEU A 27 -5.08 10.23 -11.10
CA LEU A 27 -4.06 9.93 -12.12
C LEU A 27 -4.01 8.41 -12.42
N ASP A 28 -2.89 7.75 -12.13
CA ASP A 28 -2.70 6.30 -12.34
C ASP A 28 -3.41 5.45 -11.28
N GLY A 29 -3.93 6.08 -10.21
CA GLY A 29 -4.63 5.43 -9.11
C GLY A 29 -4.24 5.98 -7.75
N THR A 30 -4.80 5.39 -6.70
CA THR A 30 -4.55 5.88 -5.34
C THR A 30 -3.38 5.18 -4.68
N ASN A 31 -2.45 5.96 -4.12
CA ASN A 31 -1.40 5.43 -3.26
C ASN A 31 -1.98 4.93 -1.93
N ILE A 32 -1.78 3.65 -1.65
CA ILE A 32 -1.96 3.04 -0.34
C ILE A 32 -0.60 2.96 0.34
N TRP A 33 -0.49 3.60 1.50
CA TRP A 33 0.75 3.66 2.26
C TRP A 33 0.75 2.62 3.37
N ILE A 34 1.89 1.95 3.54
CA ILE A 34 2.16 1.04 4.65
C ILE A 34 3.28 1.66 5.47
N LEU A 35 2.99 1.97 6.73
CA LEU A 35 3.89 2.66 7.65
C LEU A 35 4.27 1.71 8.79
N GLY A 36 5.55 1.45 8.99
CA GLY A 36 6.02 0.56 10.05
C GLY A 36 7.49 0.83 10.36
N ALA A 37 7.85 0.88 11.64
CA ALA A 37 9.25 1.03 12.03
C ALA A 37 10.03 -0.28 11.78
N PRO A 38 11.32 -0.21 11.43
CA PRO A 38 12.15 -1.40 11.33
C PRO A 38 12.11 -2.24 12.62
N GLY A 39 11.78 -3.53 12.49
CA GLY A 39 11.66 -4.45 13.62
C GLY A 39 10.35 -4.33 14.42
N ALA A 40 9.43 -3.45 14.02
CA ALA A 40 8.09 -3.42 14.61
C ALA A 40 7.29 -4.67 14.23
N ALA A 41 6.53 -5.21 15.18
CA ALA A 41 5.66 -6.36 14.96
C ALA A 41 4.39 -6.04 14.14
N GLY A 42 4.19 -4.77 13.76
CA GLY A 42 3.00 -4.31 13.05
C GLY A 42 3.24 -3.04 12.24
N CYS A 43 2.23 -2.68 11.45
CA CYS A 43 2.22 -1.50 10.59
C CYS A 43 0.84 -0.82 10.59
N VAL A 44 0.80 0.42 10.10
CA VAL A 44 -0.42 1.18 9.82
C VAL A 44 -0.60 1.27 8.32
N VAL A 45 -1.80 0.98 7.84
CA VAL A 45 -2.16 1.15 6.43
C VAL A 45 -2.99 2.42 6.27
N VAL A 46 -2.60 3.30 5.36
CA VAL A 46 -3.23 4.61 5.11
C VAL A 46 -3.66 4.71 3.65
N GLY A 47 -4.93 5.01 3.42
CA GLY A 47 -5.52 5.20 2.09
C GLY A 47 -7.05 5.28 2.16
N PRO A 48 -7.74 5.61 1.06
CA PRO A 48 -9.19 5.46 1.00
C PRO A 48 -9.53 3.98 1.22
N GLY A 49 -10.59 3.72 1.99
CA GLY A 49 -10.93 2.40 2.52
C GLY A 49 -10.98 1.32 1.43
N LEU A 50 -9.87 0.60 1.28
CA LEU A 50 -9.79 -0.60 0.46
C LEU A 50 -10.14 -1.78 1.37
N LEU A 51 -11.15 -2.56 1.02
CA LEU A 51 -11.36 -3.90 1.59
C LEU A 51 -10.18 -4.76 1.13
N LEU A 52 -9.06 -4.66 1.82
CA LEU A 52 -7.91 -5.52 1.58
C LEU A 52 -8.34 -6.94 1.92
N PRO A 53 -8.13 -7.94 1.03
CA PRO A 53 -8.18 -9.33 1.46
C PRO A 53 -7.16 -9.51 2.60
N SER A 54 -7.47 -10.39 3.54
CA SER A 54 -6.87 -10.59 4.87
C SER A 54 -5.37 -10.90 4.95
N ALA A 55 -4.57 -10.53 3.96
CA ALA A 55 -3.17 -10.88 3.83
C ALA A 55 -2.35 -9.72 3.27
N ILE A 56 -2.11 -8.70 4.08
CA ILE A 56 -0.82 -8.02 4.05
C ILE A 56 -0.16 -8.37 5.38
N SER A 57 0.56 -9.50 5.37
CA SER A 57 1.48 -9.79 6.46
C SER A 57 2.63 -8.79 6.37
N PRO A 58 3.09 -8.21 7.50
CA PRO A 58 4.23 -7.30 7.52
C PRO A 58 5.51 -7.96 7.02
#